data_AF-A0A5D2VL73-F1
#
_entry.id   AF-A0A5D2VL73-F1
#
_cell.length_a   1.000
_cell.length_b   1.000
_cell.length_c   1.000
_cell.angle_alpha   90.00
_cell.angle_beta   90.00
_cell.angle_gamma   90.00
#
_symmetry.space_group_name_H-M   'P 1'
#
loop_
_entity.id
_entity.type
_entity.pdbx_description
1 polymer ?
#
loop_
_entity_poly.entity_id
_entity_poly.type
_entity_poly.pdbx_seq_one_letter_code
_entity_poly.pdbx_strand_id
1 'polypeptide(L)' 'MILVANVAELMEEYMVLLARVLEHLFHEAPFPRRVRFLILRNLPFVSSTPRLLPAPA' A
#
# COMPACT_ATOMS: atom_id res chain seq x y z
N MET A 1 5.85 -26.51 12.02
CA MET A 1 4.90 -25.39 11.82
C MET A 1 5.02 -24.28 12.86
N ILE A 2 5.60 -24.53 14.05
CA ILE A 2 5.76 -23.52 15.11
C ILE A 2 6.61 -22.30 14.71
N LEU A 3 7.69 -22.50 13.94
CA LEU A 3 8.53 -21.40 13.47
C LEU A 3 7.75 -20.40 12.60
N VAL A 4 6.89 -20.91 11.72
CA VAL A 4 6.07 -20.09 10.84
C VAL A 4 5.05 -19.27 11.65
N ALA A 5 4.46 -19.87 12.68
CA ALA A 5 3.55 -19.16 13.58
C ALA A 5 4.26 -18.02 14.32
N ASN A 6 5.46 -18.26 14.86
CA ASN A 6 6.23 -17.23 15.55
C ASN A 6 6.66 -16.09 14.61
N VAL A 7 7.04 -16.43 13.37
CA VAL A 7 7.37 -15.41 12.36
C VAL A 7 6.13 -14.61 11.98
N ALA A 8 4.97 -15.25 11.86
CA ALA A 8 3.71 -14.56 11.55
C ALA A 8 3.30 -13.59 12.67
N GLU A 9 3.41 -14.02 13.93
CA GLU A 9 3.12 -13.20 15.12
C GLU A 9 4.05 -11.97 15.17
N LEU A 10 5.35 -12.17 14.96
CA LEU A 10 6.32 -11.07 14.88
C LEU A 10 6.04 -10.11 13.71
N MET A 11 5.64 -10.66 12.55
CA MET A 11 5.28 -9.87 11.38
C MET A 11 4.04 -9.01 11.62
N GLU A 12 3.06 -9.50 12.37
CA GLU A 12 1.85 -8.76 12.70
C GLU A 12 2.17 -7.51 13.52
N GLU A 13 2.97 -7.65 14.58
CA GLU A 13 3.42 -6.53 15.40
C GLU A 13 4.26 -5.52 14.59
N TYR A 14 5.17 -6.03 13.76
CA TYR A 14 5.98 -5.20 12.88
C TYR A 14 5.12 -4.39 11.90
N MET A 15 4.10 -5.01 11.29
CA MET A 15 3.21 -4.35 10.34
C MET A 15 2.38 -3.24 11.00
N VAL A 16 1.95 -3.42 12.26
CA VAL A 16 1.25 -2.37 13.02
C VAL A 16 2.16 -1.17 13.25
N LEU A 17 3.41 -1.39 13.64
CA LEU A 17 4.39 -0.31 13.81
C LEU A 17 4.70 0.38 12.49
N LEU A 18 4.95 -0.41 11.44
CA LEU A 18 5.22 0.09 10.10
C LEU A 18 4.06 0.95 9.57
N ALA A 19 2.81 0.54 9.79
CA ALA A 19 1.63 1.30 9.37
C ALA A 19 1.57 2.68 10.04
N ARG A 20 1.85 2.75 11.35
CA ARG A 20 1.86 4.02 12.09
C ARG A 20 2.98 4.95 11.61
N VAL A 21 4.17 4.41 11.35
CA VAL A 21 5.30 5.18 10.82
C VAL A 21 4.99 5.70 9.42
N LEU A 22 4.40 4.86 8.56
CA LEU A 22 3.99 5.26 7.21
C LEU A 22 2.88 6.31 7.26
N GLU A 23 1.89 6.16 8.13
CA GLU A 23 0.82 7.13 8.32
C GLU A 23 1.39 8.49 8.71
N HIS A 24 2.27 8.53 9.70
CA HIS A 24 2.95 9.75 10.12
C HIS A 24 3.80 10.35 9.00
N LEU A 25 4.58 9.53 8.28
CA LEU A 25 5.37 9.97 7.14
C LEU A 25 4.48 10.59 6.05
N PHE A 26 3.35 9.97 5.74
CA PHE A 26 2.39 10.48 4.75
C PHE A 26 1.65 11.74 5.21
N HIS A 27 1.48 11.91 6.53
CA HIS A 27 0.81 13.07 7.11
C HIS A 27 1.74 14.28 7.21
N GLU A 28 3.00 14.08 7.61
CA GLU A 28 3.96 15.17 7.84
C GLU A 28 4.77 15.54 6.61
N ALA A 29 5.07 14.59 5.73
CA ALA A 29 5.80 14.92 4.51
C ALA A 29 4.80 15.45 3.46
N PRO A 30 5.04 16.64 2.87
CA PRO A 30 4.32 17.07 1.68
C PRO A 30 4.83 16.22 0.51
N PHE A 31 4.42 14.94 0.45
CA PHE A 31 4.74 14.07 -0.67
C PHE A 31 4.23 14.77 -1.93
N PRO A 32 5.13 15.10 -2.88
CA PRO A 32 4.71 15.73 -4.12
C PRO A 32 3.61 14.84 -4.71
N ARG A 33 2.48 15.43 -5.13
CA ARG A 33 1.33 14.69 -5.69
C ARG A 33 1.75 13.61 -6.72
N ARG A 34 2.86 13.88 -7.43
CA ARG A 34 3.53 12.97 -8.37
C ARG A 34 4.06 11.69 -7.71
N VAL A 35 4.70 11.75 -6.55
CA VAL A 35 5.23 10.58 -5.83
C VAL A 35 4.07 9.74 -5.30
N ARG A 36 3.04 10.37 -4.71
CA ARG A 36 1.85 9.65 -4.23
C ARG A 36 1.14 8.92 -5.37
N PHE A 37 1.00 9.57 -6.53
CA PHE A 37 0.45 8.97 -7.74
C PHE A 37 1.31 7.81 -8.27
N LEU A 38 2.64 7.96 -8.27
CA LEU A 38 3.56 6.90 -8.69
C LEU A 38 3.49 5.69 -7.76
N ILE A 39 3.41 5.88 -6.44
CA ILE A 39 3.25 4.77 -5.49
C ILE A 39 1.95 4.01 -5.80
N LEU A 40 0.83 4.72 -5.92
CA LEU A 40 -0.47 4.11 -6.22
C LEU A 40 -0.48 3.38 -7.58
N ARG A 41 0.15 3.93 -8.62
CA ARG A 41 0.23 3.32 -9.95
C ARG A 41 1.07 2.04 -9.96
N ASN A 42 2.11 1.97 -9.14
CA ASN A 42 3.02 0.83 -9.10
C ASN A 42 2.59 -0.25 -8.09
N LEU A 43 1.50 -0.04 -7.33
CA LEU A 43 0.97 -1.09 -6.47
C LEU A 43 0.48 -2.27 -7.33
N PRO A 44 0.94 -3.51 -7.05
CA PRO A 44 0.61 -4.68 -7.86
C PRO A 44 -0.89 -5.02 -7.87
N PHE A 45 -1.66 -4.45 -6.93
CA PHE A 45 -3.12 -4.60 -6.84
C PHE A 45 -3.91 -3.63 -7.73
N VAL A 46 -3.26 -2.58 -8.27
CA VAL A 46 -3.91 -1.55 -9.12
C VAL A 46 -3.75 -1.87 -10.62
N SER A 47 -3.01 -2.94 -10.95
CA SER A 47 -2.86 -3.47 -12.33
C SER A 47 -4.18 -3.86 -12.99
N SER A 48 -5.30 -3.94 -12.27
CA SER A 48 -6.64 -3.95 -12.84
C SER A 48 -6.99 -2.55 -13.36
N THR A 49 -6.39 -2.18 -14.49
CA THR A 49 -6.87 -1.09 -15.33
C THR A 49 -8.39 -1.28 -15.51
N PRO A 50 -9.24 -0.32 -15.15
CA PRO A 50 -10.64 -0.40 -15.54
C PRO A 50 -10.64 -0.42 -17.06
N ARG A 51 -11.08 -1.53 -17.67
CA ARG A 51 -11.44 -1.52 -19.10
C ARG A 51 -12.43 -0.38 -19.25
N LEU A 52 -12.00 0.70 -19.90
CA LEU A 52 -12.88 1.77 -20.37
C LEU A 52 -13.97 1.08 -21.19
N LEU A 53 -15.13 0.86 -20.56
CA LEU A 53 -16.32 0.46 -21.27
C LEU A 53 -16.64 1.62 -22.24
N PRO A 54 -16.84 1.34 -23.54
CA PRO A 54 -17.16 2.39 -24.50
C PRO A 54 -18.44 3.09 -24.03
N ALA A 55 -18.42 4.42 -24.03
CA ALA A 55 -19.62 5.20 -23.73
C ALA A 55 -20.70 4.85 -24.77
N PRO A 56 -21.94 4.52 -24.35
CA PRO A 56 -23.04 4.31 -25.27
C PRO A 56 -23.37 5.62 -25.98
N ALA A 57 -23.51 5.54 -27.31
CA ALA A 57 -23.88 6.63 -28.21
C ALA A 57 -25.29 7.17 -27.95
#